data_AF-A0A7Y4FX72-F1
#
_entry.id   AF-A0A7Y4FX72-F1
#
_cell.length_a   1.000
_cell.length_b   1.000
_cell.length_c   1.000
_cell.angle_alpha   90.00
_cell.angle_beta   90.00
_cell.angle_gamma   90.00
#
_symmetry.space_group_name_H-M   'P 1'
#
loop_
_entity.id
_entity.type
_entity.pdbx_description
1 polymer ?
#
loop_
_entity_poly.entity_id
_entity_poly.type
_entity_poly.pdbx_seq_one_letter_code
_entity_poly.pdbx_strand_id
1 'polypeptide(L)'
;MLVPDKNRLDYGEQLIAPEGYELTHAIATTYSLDLNTLLTVPIAMCFGHTLEGSVEHMRIALLEALGMLGNKLTVFYQQGNIKLPDKYNSLFGLLESSLIPVVPNAGESNSAFSSFHPKLWLLRFESPDETKNVKYRLIVLSRNLTFDRSWDLSAVINGESRGKRKPANWPLIDFFDEIYSSSSTKSFDDMIDPQELVRVLWDKPDNISELGFLSTIFDKSNKRQHPIHLEHGNQTMLAVSPFIRGGNKVGALDWLSTFAPDDQRYLFSRKEELDMAGEKALDGWHCYALNEHLVDAEENEEMDQSPFVENDLNLHAKLLVVDETDSTSSWHLGSANTTQAAMGDASDHPRNSEFMLRLTGSKDQIGVNSLIEQWVNEHGTGLFTKHEFSELEQIEEDSDRVLRLLEFSLIKADWKLEVDTNGDDEYQLTLNGTQVDIPSNFEVKVSTLSASQPRPLAREVIWDGLKPSQISALIHFEISENDSVAKNLVVQAQIAFNCNLDRGKAITNELLENRAQFMSYIAMLLHIDPSKQELMNSLEKGGVEGAGSVFFTKDSVIYEKLMRAAALSPELLERIDRLQAQVDERIIPDEFKTLWGVFSSFVPSK
;
A
#
# COMPACT_ATOMS: atom_id res chain seq x y z
N MET A 1 -25.40 6.09 2.48
CA MET A 1 -24.13 6.83 2.62
C MET A 1 -22.95 5.90 2.86
N LEU A 2 -23.15 4.63 3.21
CA LEU A 2 -22.14 3.56 3.12
C LEU A 2 -22.82 2.23 2.75
N VAL A 3 -23.51 2.20 1.60
CA VAL A 3 -24.17 0.98 1.10
C VAL A 3 -23.20 0.29 0.12
N PRO A 4 -22.71 -0.93 0.40
CA PRO A 4 -21.62 -1.55 -0.36
C PRO A 4 -21.85 -1.62 -1.88
N ASP A 5 -23.09 -1.92 -2.28
CA ASP A 5 -23.52 -2.07 -3.68
C ASP A 5 -23.60 -0.74 -4.46
N LYS A 6 -23.68 0.40 -3.75
CA LYS A 6 -23.86 1.74 -4.35
C LYS A 6 -22.68 2.68 -4.14
N ASN A 7 -21.87 2.44 -3.11
CA ASN A 7 -20.84 3.36 -2.65
C ASN A 7 -19.46 2.71 -2.72
N ARG A 8 -19.15 2.06 -3.86
CA ARG A 8 -17.85 1.45 -4.13
C ARG A 8 -16.90 2.47 -4.74
N LEU A 9 -15.66 2.51 -4.24
CA LEU A 9 -14.58 3.32 -4.80
C LEU A 9 -13.58 2.39 -5.48
N ASP A 10 -13.35 2.57 -6.78
CA ASP A 10 -12.24 1.89 -7.46
C ASP A 10 -10.93 2.55 -7.08
N TYR A 11 -10.04 1.76 -6.49
CA TYR A 11 -8.76 2.26 -5.98
C TYR A 11 -7.84 2.78 -7.09
N GLY A 12 -7.79 2.08 -8.23
CA GLY A 12 -6.99 2.48 -9.38
C GLY A 12 -7.41 3.85 -9.88
N GLU A 13 -8.72 4.08 -10.03
CA GLU A 13 -9.28 5.37 -10.42
C GLU A 13 -8.91 6.50 -9.44
N GLN A 14 -8.88 6.22 -8.13
CA GLN A 14 -8.51 7.24 -7.14
C GLN A 14 -7.04 7.65 -7.22
N LEU A 15 -6.18 6.87 -7.87
CA LEU A 15 -4.77 7.19 -8.07
C LEU A 15 -4.51 7.98 -9.36
N ILE A 16 -5.49 8.09 -10.25
CA ILE A 16 -5.36 8.79 -11.54
C ILE A 16 -5.31 10.31 -11.33
N ALA A 17 -4.38 10.98 -11.99
CA ALA A 17 -4.28 12.43 -11.96
C ALA A 17 -5.54 13.11 -12.56
N PRO A 18 -6.01 14.23 -11.99
CA PRO A 18 -7.09 15.01 -12.60
C PRO A 18 -6.73 15.48 -14.02
N GLU A 19 -7.74 15.69 -14.86
CA GLU A 19 -7.55 16.17 -16.23
C GLU A 19 -6.72 17.48 -16.27
N GLY A 20 -5.68 17.50 -17.10
CA GLY A 20 -4.77 18.64 -17.24
C GLY A 20 -3.76 18.81 -16.10
N TYR A 21 -3.59 17.78 -15.26
CA TYR A 21 -2.59 17.72 -14.21
C TYR A 21 -1.74 16.44 -14.35
N GLU A 22 -0.53 16.50 -13.81
CA GLU A 22 0.41 15.40 -13.75
C GLU A 22 0.76 15.07 -12.29
N LEU A 23 0.96 13.78 -12.00
CA LEU A 23 1.46 13.35 -10.71
C LEU A 23 2.93 13.78 -10.54
N THR A 24 3.18 14.50 -9.45
CA THR A 24 4.55 14.93 -9.06
C THR A 24 5.06 14.13 -7.87
N HIS A 25 4.21 13.85 -6.88
CA HIS A 25 4.57 13.05 -5.71
C HIS A 25 3.39 12.19 -5.26
N ALA A 26 3.68 10.97 -4.83
CA ALA A 26 2.76 10.03 -4.22
C ALA A 26 3.42 9.43 -2.97
N ILE A 27 2.84 9.70 -1.80
CA ILE A 27 3.30 9.16 -0.52
C ILE A 27 2.23 8.21 0.00
N ALA A 28 2.59 6.95 0.20
CA ALA A 28 1.71 5.93 0.73
C ALA A 28 2.21 5.42 2.09
N THR A 29 1.28 5.01 2.94
CA THR A 29 1.56 4.28 4.18
C THR A 29 0.74 3.00 4.19
N THR A 30 1.31 1.90 4.69
CA THR A 30 0.60 0.63 4.85
C THR A 30 1.18 -0.19 6.00
N TYR A 31 0.38 -1.08 6.60
CA TYR A 31 0.88 -2.00 7.63
C TYR A 31 1.62 -3.19 7.00
N SER A 32 0.96 -3.87 6.08
CA SER A 32 1.52 -4.99 5.34
C SER A 32 1.56 -4.65 3.86
N LEU A 33 2.61 -5.09 3.18
CA LEU A 33 2.82 -4.80 1.78
C LEU A 33 2.76 -6.09 0.96
N ASP A 34 1.87 -6.13 -0.03
CA ASP A 34 1.93 -7.12 -1.11
C ASP A 34 2.63 -6.48 -2.32
N LEU A 35 3.81 -7.00 -2.67
CA LEU A 35 4.60 -6.47 -3.78
C LEU A 35 3.90 -6.66 -5.14
N ASN A 36 3.09 -7.71 -5.31
CA ASN A 36 2.32 -7.90 -6.54
C ASN A 36 1.22 -6.86 -6.66
N THR A 37 0.50 -6.57 -5.57
CA THR A 37 -0.50 -5.50 -5.58
C THR A 37 0.17 -4.14 -5.81
N LEU A 38 1.31 -3.86 -5.17
CA LEU A 38 2.02 -2.60 -5.40
C LEU A 38 2.51 -2.43 -6.85
N LEU A 39 2.90 -3.51 -7.54
CA LEU A 39 3.26 -3.43 -8.96
C LEU A 39 2.11 -2.89 -9.82
N THR A 40 0.85 -3.12 -9.47
CA THR A 40 -0.29 -2.63 -10.26
C THR A 40 -0.50 -1.11 -10.15
N VAL A 41 -0.06 -0.48 -9.05
CA VAL A 41 -0.22 0.97 -8.80
C VAL A 41 0.41 1.84 -9.89
N PRO A 42 1.67 1.63 -10.32
CA PRO A 42 2.26 2.35 -11.44
C PRO A 42 1.38 2.38 -12.69
N ILE A 43 0.72 1.28 -13.04
CA ILE A 43 -0.12 1.20 -14.23
C ILE A 43 -1.29 2.18 -14.10
N ALA A 44 -1.98 2.19 -12.97
CA ALA A 44 -3.09 3.09 -12.72
C ALA A 44 -2.64 4.56 -12.77
N MET A 45 -1.54 4.89 -12.09
CA MET A 45 -1.02 6.26 -12.03
C MET A 45 -0.53 6.80 -13.39
N CYS A 46 0.05 5.95 -14.24
CA CYS A 46 0.69 6.37 -15.49
C CYS A 46 -0.20 6.22 -16.72
N PHE A 47 -1.06 5.20 -16.77
CA PHE A 47 -1.85 4.87 -17.95
C PHE A 47 -3.36 4.99 -17.75
N GLY A 48 -3.81 5.23 -16.51
CA GLY A 48 -5.24 5.40 -16.21
C GLY A 48 -6.06 4.12 -16.39
N HIS A 49 -5.42 2.94 -16.30
CA HIS A 49 -6.10 1.65 -16.28
C HIS A 49 -6.44 1.24 -14.84
N THR A 50 -7.53 0.49 -14.66
CA THR A 50 -7.87 -0.11 -13.37
C THR A 50 -6.82 -1.16 -12.99
N LEU A 51 -6.75 -1.52 -11.69
CA LEU A 51 -5.72 -2.44 -11.16
C LEU A 51 -5.94 -3.92 -11.57
N GLU A 52 -6.90 -4.20 -12.45
CA GLU A 52 -7.32 -5.54 -12.85
C GLU A 52 -6.49 -6.08 -14.01
N GLY A 53 -5.96 -7.30 -13.85
CA GLY A 53 -5.21 -8.01 -14.90
C GLY A 53 -3.98 -8.75 -14.37
N SER A 54 -3.50 -9.75 -15.09
CA SER A 54 -2.31 -10.49 -14.67
C SER A 54 -1.02 -9.67 -14.89
N VAL A 55 -0.22 -9.52 -13.83
CA VAL A 55 1.10 -8.88 -13.84
C VAL A 55 2.02 -9.45 -14.94
N GLU A 56 1.90 -10.74 -15.27
CA GLU A 56 2.74 -11.38 -16.28
C GLU A 56 2.52 -10.86 -17.71
N HIS A 57 1.27 -10.54 -18.09
CA HIS A 57 0.96 -9.99 -19.41
C HIS A 57 1.26 -8.48 -19.50
N MET A 58 1.47 -7.80 -18.37
CA MET A 58 1.71 -6.37 -18.28
C MET A 58 3.17 -5.99 -17.98
N ARG A 59 4.12 -6.95 -17.97
CA ARG A 59 5.51 -6.70 -17.53
C ARG A 59 6.20 -5.54 -18.26
N ILE A 60 5.98 -5.40 -19.56
CA ILE A 60 6.52 -4.30 -20.38
C ILE A 60 5.89 -2.95 -19.96
N ALA A 61 4.58 -2.91 -19.77
CA ALA A 61 3.87 -1.72 -19.28
C ALA A 61 4.33 -1.35 -17.86
N LEU A 62 4.54 -2.34 -17.00
CA LEU A 62 5.05 -2.16 -15.65
C LEU A 62 6.45 -1.57 -15.64
N LEU A 63 7.35 -2.08 -16.48
CA LEU A 63 8.69 -1.54 -16.61
C LEU A 63 8.65 -0.04 -16.99
N GLU A 64 7.80 0.33 -17.96
CA GLU A 64 7.62 1.73 -18.36
C GLU A 64 7.03 2.56 -17.20
N ALA A 65 5.95 2.09 -16.57
CA ALA A 65 5.28 2.81 -15.50
C ALA A 65 6.19 3.03 -14.29
N LEU A 66 7.00 2.03 -13.94
CA LEU A 66 8.02 2.15 -12.88
C LEU A 66 9.09 3.17 -13.27
N GLY A 67 9.54 3.16 -14.52
CA GLY A 67 10.44 4.18 -15.06
C GLY A 67 9.85 5.60 -15.04
N MET A 68 8.56 5.74 -15.33
CA MET A 68 7.82 7.02 -15.29
C MET A 68 7.62 7.55 -13.88
N LEU A 69 7.30 6.67 -12.93
CA LEU A 69 7.15 7.04 -11.53
C LEU A 69 8.50 7.44 -10.94
N GLY A 70 9.58 6.73 -11.26
CA GLY A 70 10.93 7.03 -10.77
C GLY A 70 10.93 7.32 -9.26
N ASN A 71 11.35 8.53 -8.88
CA ASN A 71 11.42 8.95 -7.47
C ASN A 71 10.11 9.55 -6.92
N LYS A 72 9.04 9.62 -7.71
CA LYS A 72 7.76 10.25 -7.33
C LYS A 72 6.99 9.41 -6.32
N LEU A 73 7.18 8.09 -6.30
CA LEU A 73 6.49 7.18 -5.38
C LEU A 73 7.36 6.89 -4.16
N THR A 74 6.78 7.08 -2.96
CA THR A 74 7.35 6.66 -1.68
C THR A 74 6.30 5.90 -0.89
N VAL A 75 6.62 4.68 -0.44
CA VAL A 75 5.72 3.79 0.29
C VAL A 75 6.36 3.41 1.61
N PHE A 76 5.79 3.89 2.71
CA PHE A 76 6.15 3.48 4.06
C PHE A 76 5.38 2.23 4.45
N TYR A 77 6.08 1.24 4.98
CA TYR A 77 5.49 -0.02 5.43
C TYR A 77 6.15 -0.53 6.70
N GLN A 78 5.48 -1.41 7.46
CA GLN A 78 6.13 -2.00 8.63
C GLN A 78 7.23 -2.97 8.19
N GLN A 79 8.46 -2.76 8.69
CA GLN A 79 9.57 -3.68 8.45
C GLN A 79 9.21 -5.09 8.92
N GLY A 80 9.49 -6.11 8.10
CA GLY A 80 9.10 -7.50 8.37
C GLY A 80 7.73 -7.90 7.84
N ASN A 81 6.90 -6.95 7.39
CA ASN A 81 5.51 -7.21 6.96
C ASN A 81 5.29 -7.14 5.44
N ILE A 82 6.32 -7.43 4.65
CA ILE A 82 6.07 -7.74 3.23
C ILE A 82 5.55 -9.18 3.14
N LYS A 83 4.40 -9.37 2.48
CA LYS A 83 3.85 -10.70 2.21
C LYS A 83 4.82 -11.48 1.33
N LEU A 84 5.18 -12.68 1.76
CA LEU A 84 6.06 -13.56 1.01
C LEU A 84 5.39 -13.93 -0.33
N PRO A 85 5.96 -13.57 -1.49
CA PRO A 85 5.38 -13.91 -2.78
C PRO A 85 5.65 -15.39 -3.11
N ASP A 86 4.66 -16.07 -3.70
CA ASP A 86 4.83 -17.47 -4.15
C ASP A 86 5.95 -17.64 -5.18
N LYS A 87 6.14 -16.61 -6.02
CA LYS A 87 7.19 -16.54 -7.03
C LYS A 87 7.82 -15.15 -7.02
N TYR A 88 9.14 -15.11 -7.00
CA TYR A 88 9.87 -13.86 -7.13
C TYR A 88 9.68 -13.25 -8.52
N ASN A 89 9.44 -11.94 -8.56
CA ASN A 89 9.40 -11.13 -9.76
C ASN A 89 10.57 -10.14 -9.73
N SER A 90 11.41 -10.14 -10.76
CA SER A 90 12.59 -9.26 -10.82
C SER A 90 12.22 -7.77 -10.81
N LEU A 91 10.99 -7.40 -11.20
CA LEU A 91 10.45 -6.05 -11.09
C LEU A 91 10.37 -5.54 -9.63
N PHE A 92 10.33 -6.43 -8.64
CA PHE A 92 10.39 -6.02 -7.22
C PHE A 92 11.67 -5.23 -6.92
N GLY A 93 12.79 -5.56 -7.57
CA GLY A 93 14.04 -4.83 -7.45
C GLY A 93 13.95 -3.36 -7.88
N LEU A 94 13.02 -3.03 -8.78
CA LEU A 94 12.75 -1.65 -9.21
C LEU A 94 11.87 -0.88 -8.22
N LEU A 95 11.04 -1.57 -7.44
CA LEU A 95 10.20 -0.96 -6.40
C LEU A 95 11.01 -0.58 -5.16
N GLU A 96 12.11 -1.26 -4.87
CA GLU A 96 12.89 -1.10 -3.63
C GLU A 96 13.26 0.35 -3.31
N SER A 97 13.56 1.19 -4.33
CA SER A 97 13.90 2.61 -4.13
C SER A 97 12.71 3.48 -3.70
N SER A 98 11.50 3.00 -3.92
CA SER A 98 10.26 3.61 -3.45
C SER A 98 9.85 3.11 -2.07
N LEU A 99 10.43 2.01 -1.56
CA LEU A 99 10.05 1.40 -0.30
C LEU A 99 10.88 1.94 0.87
N ILE A 100 10.19 2.38 1.93
CA ILE A 100 10.81 2.81 3.19
C ILE A 100 10.29 1.94 4.34
N PRO A 101 11.11 1.04 4.89
CA PRO A 101 10.72 0.21 6.02
C PRO A 101 10.66 1.03 7.31
N VAL A 102 9.60 0.83 8.09
CA VAL A 102 9.38 1.46 9.39
C VAL A 102 9.42 0.41 10.48
N VAL A 103 10.36 0.54 11.42
CA VAL A 103 10.37 -0.28 12.64
C VAL A 103 9.40 0.35 13.65
N PRO A 104 8.43 -0.41 14.20
CA PRO A 104 7.48 0.12 15.17
C PRO A 104 8.17 0.74 16.39
N ASN A 105 7.62 1.86 16.86
CA ASN A 105 8.11 2.57 18.03
C ASN A 105 6.94 2.88 18.97
N ALA A 106 6.97 2.41 20.21
CA ALA A 106 5.93 2.69 21.20
C ALA A 106 6.30 3.81 22.19
N GLY A 107 7.40 4.53 21.96
CA GLY A 107 7.92 5.54 22.87
C GLY A 107 8.45 4.90 24.15
N GLU A 108 7.88 5.27 25.29
CA GLU A 108 8.24 4.72 26.61
C GLU A 108 7.76 3.26 26.82
N SER A 109 6.81 2.80 26.01
CA SER A 109 6.26 1.43 26.07
C SER A 109 7.10 0.42 25.28
N ASN A 110 6.81 -0.87 25.45
CA ASN A 110 7.53 -1.93 24.74
C ASN A 110 7.14 -1.97 23.24
N SER A 111 8.04 -1.48 22.39
CA SER A 111 7.89 -1.43 20.92
C SER A 111 7.72 -2.80 20.25
N ALA A 112 8.13 -3.91 20.89
CA ALA A 112 7.91 -5.24 20.31
C ALA A 112 6.43 -5.57 20.11
N PHE A 113 5.56 -4.93 20.89
CA PHE A 113 4.12 -5.13 20.80
C PHE A 113 3.38 -3.97 20.15
N SER A 114 4.07 -2.97 19.59
CA SER A 114 3.42 -1.96 18.74
C SER A 114 3.41 -2.37 17.27
N SER A 115 2.67 -1.61 16.47
CA SER A 115 2.63 -1.74 15.01
C SER A 115 2.67 -0.37 14.35
N PHE A 116 3.28 -0.31 13.16
CA PHE A 116 3.13 0.82 12.24
C PHE A 116 1.93 0.54 11.34
N HIS A 117 0.80 1.16 11.63
CA HIS A 117 -0.49 0.80 11.06
C HIS A 117 -1.23 1.85 10.22
N PRO A 118 -0.72 3.09 9.93
CA PRO A 118 -1.42 4.01 9.04
C PRO A 118 -1.60 3.43 7.63
N LYS A 119 -2.74 3.76 7.00
CA LYS A 119 -3.11 3.33 5.64
C LYS A 119 -3.68 4.52 4.88
N LEU A 120 -2.84 5.26 4.20
CA LEU A 120 -3.27 6.43 3.43
C LEU A 120 -2.35 6.76 2.26
N TRP A 121 -2.88 7.54 1.34
CA TRP A 121 -2.14 8.18 0.25
C TRP A 121 -2.25 9.69 0.33
N LEU A 122 -1.12 10.38 0.16
CA LEU A 122 -1.08 11.80 -0.17
C LEU A 122 -0.50 11.94 -1.58
N LEU A 123 -1.34 12.40 -2.50
CA LEU A 123 -0.99 12.63 -3.90
C LEU A 123 -0.90 14.13 -4.16
N ARG A 124 0.13 14.55 -4.90
CA ARG A 124 0.36 15.93 -5.31
C ARG A 124 0.41 16.02 -6.83
N PHE A 125 -0.39 16.92 -7.39
CA PHE A 125 -0.53 17.11 -8.83
C PHE A 125 -0.25 18.54 -9.26
N GLU A 126 0.51 18.71 -10.34
CA GLU A 126 0.80 20.00 -10.94
C GLU A 126 0.27 20.07 -12.37
N SER A 127 -0.12 21.28 -12.79
CA SER A 127 -0.55 21.53 -14.15
C SER A 127 0.61 22.16 -14.93
N PRO A 128 0.84 21.78 -16.20
CA PRO A 128 1.79 22.47 -17.07
C PRO A 128 1.44 23.95 -17.28
N ASP A 129 0.17 24.32 -17.11
CA ASP A 129 -0.26 25.71 -17.03
C ASP A 129 0.03 26.27 -15.62
N GLU A 130 1.09 27.08 -15.52
CA GLU A 130 1.58 27.73 -14.29
C GLU A 130 0.55 28.66 -13.63
N THR A 131 -0.54 29.01 -14.31
CA THR A 131 -1.60 29.83 -13.71
C THR A 131 -2.54 29.04 -12.80
N LYS A 132 -2.50 27.70 -12.88
CA LYS A 132 -3.34 26.82 -12.06
C LYS A 132 -2.66 26.48 -10.74
N ASN A 133 -3.46 26.34 -9.68
CA ASN A 133 -2.98 25.95 -8.36
C ASN A 133 -2.58 24.46 -8.34
N VAL A 134 -1.60 24.12 -7.49
CA VAL A 134 -1.27 22.73 -7.17
C VAL A 134 -2.47 22.04 -6.52
N LYS A 135 -2.76 20.82 -6.97
CA LYS A 135 -3.83 19.97 -6.46
C LYS A 135 -3.29 18.87 -5.56
N TYR A 136 -4.09 18.52 -4.57
CA TYR A 136 -3.83 17.41 -3.66
C TYR A 136 -5.00 16.46 -3.61
N ARG A 137 -4.71 15.18 -3.36
CA ARG A 137 -5.69 14.18 -2.98
C ARG A 137 -5.18 13.41 -1.78
N LEU A 138 -5.98 13.36 -0.73
CA LEU A 138 -5.75 12.53 0.45
C LEU A 138 -6.73 11.36 0.39
N ILE A 139 -6.20 10.13 0.44
CA ILE A 139 -7.00 8.90 0.51
C ILE A 139 -6.72 8.26 1.88
N VAL A 140 -7.73 8.13 2.73
CA VAL A 140 -7.61 7.49 4.06
C VAL A 140 -8.35 6.16 4.03
N LEU A 141 -7.70 5.09 4.49
CA LEU A 141 -8.16 3.72 4.33
C LEU A 141 -8.21 3.00 5.68
N SER A 142 -9.13 2.05 5.78
CA SER A 142 -9.19 1.12 6.91
C SER A 142 -8.50 -0.22 6.65
N ARG A 143 -8.14 -0.51 5.39
CA ARG A 143 -7.47 -1.74 4.95
C ARG A 143 -6.21 -1.45 4.12
N ASN A 144 -5.28 -2.41 4.12
CA ASN A 144 -4.08 -2.34 3.29
C ASN A 144 -4.43 -2.52 1.81
N LEU A 145 -3.55 -2.05 0.93
CA LEU A 145 -3.67 -2.30 -0.50
C LEU A 145 -3.39 -3.78 -0.79
N THR A 146 -4.46 -4.53 -1.06
CA THR A 146 -4.46 -5.99 -1.31
C THR A 146 -5.55 -6.32 -2.33
N PHE A 147 -5.60 -7.56 -2.83
CA PHE A 147 -6.65 -8.02 -3.75
C PHE A 147 -7.90 -8.57 -3.04
N ASP A 148 -7.83 -8.77 -1.72
CA ASP A 148 -8.95 -9.14 -0.85
C ASP A 148 -10.16 -8.20 -1.06
N ARG A 149 -11.37 -8.74 -0.91
CA ARG A 149 -12.67 -8.08 -1.17
C ARG A 149 -13.48 -7.80 0.11
N SER A 150 -12.89 -8.02 1.27
CA SER A 150 -13.40 -7.69 2.59
C SER A 150 -14.05 -6.31 2.64
N TRP A 151 -15.13 -6.22 3.40
CA TRP A 151 -15.84 -4.96 3.59
C TRP A 151 -14.96 -3.99 4.38
N ASP A 152 -14.56 -2.92 3.70
CA ASP A 152 -13.74 -1.85 4.24
C ASP A 152 -14.36 -0.47 3.96
N LEU A 153 -13.68 0.54 4.47
CA LEU A 153 -14.05 1.94 4.30
C LEU A 153 -12.83 2.73 3.81
N SER A 154 -13.10 3.64 2.88
CA SER A 154 -12.15 4.60 2.35
C SER A 154 -12.79 5.98 2.22
N ALA A 155 -11.98 7.03 2.42
CA ALA A 155 -12.38 8.41 2.18
C ALA A 155 -11.37 9.08 1.26
N VAL A 156 -11.88 9.74 0.22
CA VAL A 156 -11.08 10.49 -0.77
C VAL A 156 -11.43 11.96 -0.65
N ILE A 157 -10.44 12.78 -0.28
CA ILE A 157 -10.59 14.22 -0.09
C ILE A 157 -9.66 14.93 -1.08
N ASN A 158 -10.24 15.66 -2.03
CA ASN A 158 -9.48 16.50 -2.95
C ASN A 158 -9.24 17.89 -2.34
N GLY A 159 -8.21 18.59 -2.77
CA GLY A 159 -7.95 19.95 -2.34
C GLY A 159 -7.02 20.71 -3.27
N GLU A 160 -6.96 22.02 -3.08
CA GLU A 160 -6.09 22.91 -3.86
C GLU A 160 -5.26 23.80 -2.93
N SER A 161 -3.97 23.94 -3.20
CA SER A 161 -3.11 24.88 -2.48
C SER A 161 -3.45 26.31 -2.89
N ARG A 162 -4.12 27.07 -2.01
CA ARG A 162 -4.51 28.46 -2.31
C ARG A 162 -4.73 29.33 -1.09
N GLY A 163 -4.41 30.62 -1.27
CA GLY A 163 -4.69 31.66 -0.28
C GLY A 163 -3.82 31.58 0.97
N LYS A 164 -4.44 31.81 2.15
CA LYS A 164 -3.75 31.88 3.45
C LYS A 164 -3.53 30.49 4.05
N ARG A 165 -2.49 30.38 4.90
CA ARG A 165 -2.23 29.20 5.74
C ARG A 165 -3.48 28.80 6.54
N LYS A 166 -3.72 27.50 6.64
CA LYS A 166 -4.82 26.87 7.37
C LYS A 166 -4.24 26.02 8.50
N PRO A 167 -4.27 26.51 9.75
CA PRO A 167 -3.66 25.78 10.87
C PRO A 167 -4.21 24.37 11.07
N ALA A 168 -5.44 24.08 10.62
CA ALA A 168 -6.04 22.75 10.65
C ALA A 168 -5.26 21.69 9.84
N ASN A 169 -4.36 22.09 8.93
CA ASN A 169 -3.53 21.15 8.17
C ASN A 169 -2.23 20.75 8.90
N TRP A 170 -1.86 21.42 10.01
CA TRP A 170 -0.63 21.08 10.75
C TRP A 170 -0.59 19.63 11.26
N PRO A 171 -1.67 19.05 11.83
CA PRO A 171 -1.63 17.66 12.27
C PRO A 171 -1.32 16.65 11.15
N LEU A 172 -1.68 16.97 9.89
CA LEU A 172 -1.32 16.16 8.73
C LEU A 172 0.16 16.30 8.38
N ILE A 173 0.70 17.52 8.46
CA ILE A 173 2.13 17.79 8.23
C ILE A 173 2.97 17.12 9.31
N ASP A 174 2.63 17.31 10.59
CA ASP A 174 3.34 16.73 11.73
C ASP A 174 3.38 15.20 11.66
N PHE A 175 2.31 14.58 11.16
CA PHE A 175 2.25 13.14 10.90
C PHE A 175 3.27 12.70 9.84
N PHE A 176 3.35 13.39 8.70
CA PHE A 176 4.35 13.05 7.69
C PHE A 176 5.78 13.35 8.17
N ASP A 177 6.00 14.44 8.91
CA ASP A 177 7.30 14.72 9.52
C ASP A 177 7.75 13.58 10.46
N GLU A 178 6.86 13.05 11.32
CA GLU A 178 7.17 11.89 12.17
C GLU A 178 7.49 10.65 11.32
N ILE A 179 6.71 10.35 10.28
CA ILE A 179 6.96 9.17 9.44
C ILE A 179 8.31 9.29 8.72
N TYR A 180 8.62 10.45 8.14
CA TYR A 180 9.89 10.67 7.45
C TYR A 180 11.08 10.67 8.40
N SER A 181 10.89 10.82 9.71
CA SER A 181 11.98 10.64 10.69
C SER A 181 12.55 9.22 10.72
N SER A 182 11.80 8.23 10.22
CA SER A 182 12.27 6.85 10.04
C SER A 182 13.14 6.63 8.80
N SER A 183 13.12 7.59 7.86
CA SER A 183 13.91 7.56 6.62
C SER A 183 15.29 8.16 6.86
N SER A 184 16.34 7.46 6.45
CA SER A 184 17.73 7.96 6.51
C SER A 184 18.14 8.78 5.28
N THR A 185 17.34 8.78 4.21
CA THR A 185 17.75 9.31 2.89
C THR A 185 16.86 10.42 2.33
N LYS A 186 15.64 10.55 2.85
CA LYS A 186 14.64 11.52 2.37
C LYS A 186 14.00 12.21 3.56
N SER A 187 13.79 13.52 3.48
CA SER A 187 12.92 14.26 4.39
C SER A 187 11.56 14.52 3.74
N PHE A 188 10.56 14.90 4.54
CA PHE A 188 9.24 15.25 4.00
C PHE A 188 9.29 16.52 3.14
N ASP A 189 10.07 17.52 3.56
CA ASP A 189 10.26 18.80 2.86
C ASP A 189 10.89 18.63 1.47
N ASP A 190 11.72 17.59 1.28
CA ASP A 190 12.27 17.25 -0.04
C ASP A 190 11.18 16.80 -1.03
N MET A 191 10.07 16.25 -0.53
CA MET A 191 8.99 15.67 -1.33
C MET A 191 7.83 16.65 -1.49
N ILE A 192 7.41 17.30 -0.40
CA ILE A 192 6.28 18.22 -0.37
C ILE A 192 6.62 19.37 0.58
N ASP A 193 6.63 20.60 0.07
CA ASP A 193 6.82 21.81 0.88
C ASP A 193 5.67 21.94 1.92
N PRO A 194 5.96 21.88 3.24
CA PRO A 194 4.96 22.07 4.28
C PRO A 194 4.22 23.43 4.18
N GLN A 195 4.87 24.46 3.63
CA GLN A 195 4.28 25.78 3.40
C GLN A 195 3.26 25.80 2.27
N GLU A 196 3.35 24.84 1.34
CA GLU A 196 2.34 24.58 0.33
C GLU A 196 1.19 23.77 0.93
N LEU A 197 1.49 22.64 1.59
CA LEU A 197 0.47 21.75 2.17
C LEU A 197 -0.39 22.45 3.23
N VAL A 198 0.19 23.34 4.05
CA VAL A 198 -0.56 24.10 5.06
C VAL A 198 -1.58 25.07 4.43
N ARG A 199 -1.49 25.37 3.12
CA ARG A 199 -2.44 26.26 2.41
C ARG A 199 -3.54 25.50 1.68
N VAL A 200 -3.48 24.16 1.64
CA VAL A 200 -4.47 23.34 0.94
C VAL A 200 -5.86 23.58 1.52
N LEU A 201 -6.77 24.02 0.67
CA LEU A 201 -8.21 24.02 0.96
C LEU A 201 -8.78 22.70 0.48
N TRP A 202 -9.19 21.87 1.44
CA TRP A 202 -9.85 20.60 1.18
C TRP A 202 -11.33 20.79 0.82
N ASP A 203 -11.76 20.09 -0.22
CA ASP A 203 -13.15 19.97 -0.62
C ASP A 203 -13.86 19.06 0.38
N LYS A 204 -14.92 19.58 1.00
CA LYS A 204 -15.68 18.83 2.00
C LYS A 204 -16.70 17.93 1.28
N PRO A 205 -16.80 16.65 1.64
CA PRO A 205 -17.86 15.79 1.13
C PRO A 205 -19.25 16.33 1.49
N ASP A 206 -20.28 15.85 0.79
CA ASP A 206 -21.66 16.19 1.08
C ASP A 206 -22.01 15.90 2.55
N ASN A 207 -22.79 16.80 3.15
CA ASN A 207 -23.21 16.76 4.56
C ASN A 207 -22.08 16.93 5.60
N ILE A 208 -20.83 17.14 5.17
CA ILE A 208 -19.69 17.38 6.05
C ILE A 208 -19.40 18.89 6.16
N SER A 209 -19.44 19.41 7.39
CA SER A 209 -19.12 20.80 7.72
C SER A 209 -17.66 21.00 8.11
N GLU A 210 -16.96 19.99 8.63
CA GLU A 210 -15.59 20.11 9.11
C GLU A 210 -14.77 18.82 8.90
N LEU A 211 -13.47 19.00 8.65
CA LEU A 211 -12.47 17.94 8.52
C LEU A 211 -11.41 18.13 9.60
N GLY A 212 -11.01 17.03 10.24
CA GLY A 212 -9.89 16.98 11.17
C GLY A 212 -8.94 15.83 10.83
N PHE A 213 -7.64 16.03 11.05
CA PHE A 213 -6.62 15.00 10.87
C PHE A 213 -6.12 14.60 12.25
N LEU A 214 -6.26 13.33 12.60
CA LEU A 214 -5.90 12.79 13.90
C LEU A 214 -4.89 11.67 13.70
N SER A 215 -3.87 11.62 14.54
CA SER A 215 -2.84 10.60 14.48
C SER A 215 -2.26 10.36 15.87
N THR A 216 -1.59 9.23 16.02
CA THR A 216 -0.92 8.85 17.27
C THR A 216 0.51 9.38 17.34
N ILE A 217 0.79 10.53 16.73
CA ILE A 217 2.13 11.14 16.79
C ILE A 217 2.56 11.35 18.25
N PHE A 218 3.86 11.38 18.49
CA PHE A 218 4.40 11.59 19.82
C PHE A 218 4.12 13.02 20.32
N ASP A 219 3.65 13.11 21.56
CA ASP A 219 3.61 14.37 22.29
C ASP A 219 5.01 14.75 22.82
N LYS A 220 5.09 15.91 23.50
CA LYS A 220 6.35 16.40 24.09
C LYS A 220 6.90 15.50 25.21
N SER A 221 6.10 14.57 25.71
CA SER A 221 6.45 13.59 26.74
C SER A 221 6.82 12.23 26.13
N ASN A 222 7.00 12.15 24.80
CA ASN A 222 7.28 10.91 24.07
C ASN A 222 6.20 9.83 24.24
N LYS A 223 4.94 10.25 24.45
CA LYS A 223 3.77 9.37 24.49
C LYS A 223 2.94 9.59 23.24
N ARG A 224 2.35 8.51 22.71
CA ARG A 224 1.48 8.62 21.55
C ARG A 224 0.16 9.28 21.94
N GLN A 225 -0.33 10.17 21.08
CA GLN A 225 -1.64 10.80 21.22
C GLN A 225 -2.77 9.84 20.85
N HIS A 226 -3.98 10.08 21.35
CA HIS A 226 -5.15 9.29 20.93
C HIS A 226 -5.58 9.69 19.50
N PRO A 227 -5.90 8.73 18.62
CA PRO A 227 -6.30 9.02 17.23
C PRO A 227 -7.79 9.37 17.10
N ILE A 228 -8.45 9.72 18.20
CA ILE A 228 -9.86 10.10 18.25
C ILE A 228 -10.03 11.33 19.15
N HIS A 229 -11.13 12.05 18.98
CA HIS A 229 -11.45 13.23 19.78
C HIS A 229 -12.89 13.16 20.29
N LEU A 230 -13.05 13.10 21.61
CA LEU A 230 -14.34 13.00 22.30
C LEU A 230 -14.43 14.14 23.35
N GLU A 231 -15.41 15.04 23.20
CA GLU A 231 -15.51 16.24 24.06
C GLU A 231 -16.57 16.14 25.16
N HIS A 232 -17.59 15.29 24.98
CA HIS A 232 -18.74 15.23 25.89
C HIS A 232 -19.03 13.80 26.34
N GLY A 233 -19.64 13.66 27.52
CA GLY A 233 -20.23 12.39 27.96
C GLY A 233 -21.71 12.32 27.59
N ASN A 234 -22.31 11.15 27.81
CA ASN A 234 -23.71 10.83 27.47
C ASN A 234 -24.05 10.94 25.97
N GLN A 235 -23.11 10.59 25.10
CA GLN A 235 -23.29 10.59 23.64
C GLN A 235 -23.76 9.22 23.14
N THR A 236 -24.58 9.19 22.08
CA THR A 236 -24.83 7.94 21.36
C THR A 236 -23.62 7.59 20.52
N MET A 237 -23.16 6.34 20.58
CA MET A 237 -21.91 5.90 19.96
C MET A 237 -22.08 4.61 19.17
N LEU A 238 -21.42 4.54 18.02
CA LEU A 238 -21.29 3.33 17.21
C LEU A 238 -19.81 3.09 16.89
N ALA A 239 -19.32 1.89 17.19
CA ALA A 239 -18.00 1.42 16.83
C ALA A 239 -18.09 0.27 15.83
N VAL A 240 -17.33 0.36 14.74
CA VAL A 240 -17.09 -0.72 13.78
C VAL A 240 -15.62 -1.08 13.87
N SER A 241 -15.29 -2.33 14.17
CA SER A 241 -13.89 -2.77 14.16
C SER A 241 -13.75 -4.27 14.00
N PRO A 242 -12.80 -4.75 13.19
CA PRO A 242 -12.54 -6.18 13.04
C PRO A 242 -11.80 -6.79 14.22
N PHE A 243 -11.15 -5.99 15.07
CA PHE A 243 -10.46 -6.46 16.26
C PHE A 243 -10.79 -5.51 17.41
N ILE A 244 -11.25 -6.06 18.54
CA ILE A 244 -11.70 -5.27 19.69
C ILE A 244 -10.92 -5.56 20.98
N ARG A 245 -9.99 -6.53 20.92
CA ARG A 245 -9.30 -7.06 22.09
C ARG A 245 -7.80 -6.78 22.07
N GLY A 246 -7.21 -6.70 23.26
CA GLY A 246 -5.77 -6.79 23.50
C GLY A 246 -5.50 -7.97 24.44
N GLY A 247 -5.16 -9.13 23.89
CA GLY A 247 -5.25 -10.40 24.62
C GLY A 247 -6.71 -10.65 25.04
N ASN A 248 -6.94 -10.94 26.32
CA ASN A 248 -8.27 -11.22 26.86
C ASN A 248 -9.07 -10.00 27.35
N LYS A 249 -8.66 -8.76 27.00
CA LYS A 249 -9.29 -7.53 27.49
C LYS A 249 -9.84 -6.66 26.37
N VAL A 250 -10.93 -5.96 26.66
CA VAL A 250 -11.59 -4.97 25.78
C VAL A 250 -11.38 -3.53 26.29
N GLY A 251 -10.17 -3.22 26.78
CA GLY A 251 -9.91 -1.96 27.52
C GLY A 251 -10.23 -0.66 26.76
N ALA A 252 -10.13 -0.67 25.42
CA ALA A 252 -10.57 0.47 24.62
C ALA A 252 -12.09 0.64 24.63
N LEU A 253 -12.87 -0.45 24.57
CA LEU A 253 -14.33 -0.39 24.70
C LEU A 253 -14.74 0.01 26.12
N ASP A 254 -14.03 -0.47 27.16
CA ASP A 254 -14.25 -0.03 28.54
C ASP A 254 -14.09 1.49 28.67
N TRP A 255 -13.01 2.04 28.08
CA TRP A 255 -12.78 3.49 28.05
C TRP A 255 -13.86 4.23 27.26
N LEU A 256 -14.22 3.77 26.06
CA LEU A 256 -15.26 4.37 25.24
C LEU A 256 -16.64 4.35 25.91
N SER A 257 -16.94 3.30 26.68
CA SER A 257 -18.20 3.17 27.43
C SER A 257 -18.41 4.32 28.43
N THR A 258 -17.34 4.96 28.90
CA THR A 258 -17.44 6.10 29.83
C THR A 258 -18.03 7.37 29.20
N PHE A 259 -18.10 7.43 27.86
CA PHE A 259 -18.65 8.57 27.11
C PHE A 259 -20.11 8.37 26.67
N ALA A 260 -20.67 7.17 26.76
CA ALA A 260 -21.98 6.81 26.23
C ALA A 260 -22.83 6.05 27.26
N PRO A 261 -24.16 6.20 27.33
CA PRO A 261 -25.04 5.36 28.16
C PRO A 261 -25.16 3.91 27.65
N ASP A 262 -25.47 2.94 28.52
CA ASP A 262 -25.54 1.51 28.17
C ASP A 262 -26.53 1.19 27.03
N ASP A 263 -27.63 1.94 26.88
CA ASP A 263 -28.64 1.75 25.84
C ASP A 263 -28.33 2.51 24.53
N GLN A 264 -27.15 3.14 24.44
CA GLN A 264 -26.75 3.99 23.33
C GLN A 264 -25.35 3.65 22.79
N ARG A 265 -24.88 2.44 23.06
CA ARG A 265 -23.60 1.91 22.59
C ARG A 265 -23.84 0.79 21.59
N TYR A 266 -23.31 0.94 20.38
CA TYR A 266 -23.47 -0.04 19.30
C TYR A 266 -22.10 -0.53 18.84
N LEU A 267 -21.93 -1.84 18.73
CA LEU A 267 -20.68 -2.47 18.30
C LEU A 267 -20.93 -3.37 17.10
N PHE A 268 -20.20 -3.14 16.02
CA PHE A 268 -20.22 -3.93 14.79
C PHE A 268 -18.84 -4.57 14.62
N SER A 269 -18.77 -5.89 14.65
CA SER A 269 -17.50 -6.62 14.61
C SER A 269 -17.61 -7.97 13.89
N ARG A 270 -16.53 -8.76 13.93
CA ARG A 270 -16.51 -10.15 13.50
C ARG A 270 -17.18 -11.01 14.57
N LYS A 271 -17.88 -12.06 14.14
CA LYS A 271 -18.55 -12.99 15.05
C LYS A 271 -17.57 -13.61 16.04
N GLU A 272 -16.42 -14.06 15.55
CA GLU A 272 -15.39 -14.71 16.36
C GLU A 272 -14.81 -13.76 17.42
N GLU A 273 -14.64 -12.49 17.09
CA GLU A 273 -14.14 -11.50 18.06
C GLU A 273 -15.15 -11.19 19.16
N LEU A 274 -16.44 -11.15 18.82
CA LEU A 274 -17.51 -10.96 19.80
C LEU A 274 -17.61 -12.18 20.73
N ASP A 275 -17.63 -13.38 20.16
CA ASP A 275 -17.66 -14.64 20.93
C ASP A 275 -16.45 -14.77 21.86
N MET A 276 -15.24 -14.47 21.37
CA MET A 276 -14.02 -14.51 22.18
C MET A 276 -13.98 -13.44 23.29
N ALA A 277 -14.59 -12.26 23.08
CA ALA A 277 -14.74 -11.26 24.13
C ALA A 277 -15.76 -11.71 25.19
N GLY A 278 -16.86 -12.30 24.73
CA GLY A 278 -17.95 -12.83 25.55
C GLY A 278 -18.92 -11.77 26.05
N GLU A 279 -20.17 -12.21 26.28
CA GLU A 279 -21.31 -11.36 26.66
C GLU A 279 -21.01 -10.47 27.88
N LYS A 280 -20.32 -11.02 28.88
CA LYS A 280 -20.00 -10.29 30.12
C LYS A 280 -19.04 -9.12 29.91
N ALA A 281 -18.07 -9.25 29.00
CA ALA A 281 -17.10 -8.19 28.73
C ALA A 281 -17.73 -7.07 27.89
N LEU A 282 -18.79 -7.38 27.16
CA LEU A 282 -19.51 -6.46 26.27
C LEU A 282 -20.87 -6.04 26.85
N ASP A 283 -21.04 -6.15 28.18
CA ASP A 283 -22.27 -5.71 28.85
C ASP A 283 -22.52 -4.22 28.59
N GLY A 284 -23.78 -3.89 28.30
CA GLY A 284 -24.17 -2.54 27.87
C GLY A 284 -23.75 -2.15 26.45
N TRP A 285 -23.35 -3.10 25.59
CA TRP A 285 -23.19 -2.87 24.14
C TRP A 285 -24.25 -3.63 23.34
N HIS A 286 -24.83 -2.98 22.33
CA HIS A 286 -25.61 -3.64 21.30
C HIS A 286 -24.67 -4.19 20.23
N CYS A 287 -24.38 -5.50 20.31
CA CYS A 287 -23.44 -6.18 19.41
C CYS A 287 -24.10 -6.72 18.13
N TYR A 288 -23.45 -6.48 17.01
CA TYR A 288 -23.83 -6.94 15.67
C TYR A 288 -22.62 -7.56 14.97
N ALA A 289 -22.84 -8.69 14.30
CA ALA A 289 -21.84 -9.40 13.51
C ALA A 289 -22.08 -9.21 12.02
N LEU A 290 -21.01 -9.19 11.22
CA LEU A 290 -21.12 -9.22 9.76
C LEU A 290 -21.92 -10.46 9.33
N ASN A 291 -22.82 -10.31 8.38
CA ASN A 291 -23.71 -11.40 7.98
C ASN A 291 -22.98 -12.46 7.14
N GLU A 292 -22.74 -13.64 7.74
CA GLU A 292 -22.06 -14.79 7.10
C GLU A 292 -22.77 -15.24 5.80
N HIS A 293 -24.10 -15.11 5.70
CA HIS A 293 -24.83 -15.50 4.49
C HIS A 293 -24.52 -14.62 3.27
N LEU A 294 -24.12 -13.36 3.49
CA LEU A 294 -23.70 -12.47 2.41
C LEU A 294 -22.27 -12.81 1.96
N VAL A 295 -21.41 -13.15 2.92
CA VAL A 295 -20.03 -13.62 2.67
C VAL A 295 -20.07 -14.89 1.82
N ASP A 296 -20.82 -15.90 2.25
CA ASP A 296 -20.97 -17.18 1.53
C ASP A 296 -21.52 -16.98 0.10
N ALA A 297 -22.47 -16.07 -0.08
CA ALA A 297 -23.07 -15.81 -1.39
C ALA A 297 -22.07 -15.15 -2.36
N GLU A 298 -21.32 -14.15 -1.90
CA GLU A 298 -20.30 -13.49 -2.72
C GLU A 298 -19.14 -14.46 -3.06
N GLU A 299 -18.68 -15.28 -2.11
CA GLU A 299 -17.65 -16.30 -2.38
C GLU A 299 -18.06 -17.26 -3.50
N ASN A 300 -19.31 -17.73 -3.47
CA ASN A 300 -19.82 -18.68 -4.47
C ASN A 300 -20.00 -18.08 -5.87
N GLU A 301 -20.38 -16.80 -6.00
CA GLU A 301 -20.53 -16.14 -7.31
C GLU A 301 -19.17 -15.87 -7.99
N GLU A 302 -18.10 -15.74 -7.21
CA GLU A 302 -16.80 -15.29 -7.70
C GLU A 302 -15.81 -16.41 -8.03
N MET A 303 -15.98 -17.60 -7.46
CA MET A 303 -15.26 -18.80 -7.90
C MET A 303 -15.38 -19.05 -9.41
N ASP A 304 -16.47 -18.56 -10.03
CA ASP A 304 -16.73 -18.69 -11.46
C ASP A 304 -16.08 -17.59 -12.33
N GLN A 305 -15.53 -16.49 -11.75
CA GLN A 305 -15.17 -15.28 -12.52
C GLN A 305 -13.69 -14.84 -12.45
N SER A 306 -12.92 -15.17 -11.41
CA SER A 306 -11.54 -14.66 -11.26
C SER A 306 -10.51 -15.74 -10.91
N PRO A 307 -9.32 -15.75 -11.54
CA PRO A 307 -8.22 -16.63 -11.15
C PRO A 307 -7.39 -16.11 -9.95
N PHE A 308 -7.72 -14.94 -9.39
CA PHE A 308 -6.97 -14.28 -8.29
C PHE A 308 -7.75 -14.17 -6.97
N VAL A 309 -8.71 -15.07 -6.71
CA VAL A 309 -9.56 -14.98 -5.52
C VAL A 309 -8.73 -15.29 -4.26
N GLU A 310 -8.52 -14.26 -3.42
CA GLU A 310 -8.25 -14.46 -1.99
C GLU A 310 -9.61 -14.64 -1.31
N ASN A 311 -9.85 -15.81 -0.71
CA ASN A 311 -11.13 -16.21 -0.11
C ASN A 311 -11.41 -15.57 1.26
N ASP A 312 -10.89 -14.36 1.53
CA ASP A 312 -11.09 -13.69 2.81
C ASP A 312 -12.16 -12.59 2.65
N LEU A 313 -13.42 -12.94 2.46
CA LEU A 313 -14.52 -11.97 2.55
C LEU A 313 -14.87 -11.75 4.03
N ASN A 314 -14.26 -10.74 4.66
CA ASN A 314 -14.45 -10.46 6.08
C ASN A 314 -14.68 -8.96 6.36
N LEU A 315 -14.85 -8.60 7.62
CA LEU A 315 -14.88 -7.22 8.08
C LEU A 315 -13.44 -6.68 8.17
N HIS A 316 -13.18 -5.54 7.55
CA HIS A 316 -11.95 -4.76 7.72
C HIS A 316 -12.20 -3.28 8.03
N ALA A 317 -13.44 -2.80 7.86
CA ALA A 317 -13.83 -1.44 8.19
C ALA A 317 -13.55 -1.05 9.65
N LYS A 318 -13.08 0.18 9.84
CA LYS A 318 -12.80 0.77 11.15
C LYS A 318 -13.42 2.15 11.21
N LEU A 319 -14.41 2.30 12.06
CA LEU A 319 -15.20 3.53 12.15
C LEU A 319 -15.67 3.73 13.57
N LEU A 320 -15.49 4.93 14.11
CA LEU A 320 -16.14 5.36 15.34
C LEU A 320 -17.04 6.55 15.02
N VAL A 321 -18.33 6.43 15.32
CA VAL A 321 -19.33 7.47 15.13
C VAL A 321 -19.87 7.90 16.46
N VAL A 322 -19.96 9.21 16.66
CA VAL A 322 -20.44 9.81 17.90
C VAL A 322 -21.43 10.92 17.56
N ASP A 323 -22.62 10.85 18.15
CA ASP A 323 -23.58 11.94 18.10
C ASP A 323 -23.18 13.00 19.13
N GLU A 324 -22.32 13.93 18.70
CA GLU A 324 -21.68 14.93 19.56
C GLU A 324 -22.69 15.82 20.29
N THR A 325 -23.76 16.19 19.58
CA THR A 325 -24.88 17.02 20.08
C THR A 325 -26.21 16.57 19.47
N ASP A 326 -27.30 17.25 19.81
CA ASP A 326 -28.63 16.98 19.23
C ASP A 326 -28.70 17.16 17.70
N SER A 327 -27.75 17.87 17.08
CA SER A 327 -27.78 18.19 15.64
C SER A 327 -26.51 17.83 14.88
N THR A 328 -25.46 17.40 15.58
CA THR A 328 -24.12 17.19 14.99
C THR A 328 -23.58 15.83 15.39
N SER A 329 -23.01 15.13 14.42
CA SER A 329 -22.26 13.89 14.65
C SER A 329 -20.87 13.99 14.04
N SER A 330 -19.95 13.18 14.56
CA SER A 330 -18.59 13.05 14.05
C SER A 330 -18.26 11.60 13.72
N TRP A 331 -17.60 11.38 12.59
CA TRP A 331 -17.02 10.10 12.17
C TRP A 331 -15.52 10.17 12.35
N HIS A 332 -14.94 9.12 12.91
CA HIS A 332 -13.51 8.87 12.94
C HIS A 332 -13.24 7.62 12.10
N LEU A 333 -12.69 7.81 10.92
CA LEU A 333 -12.44 6.76 9.93
C LEU A 333 -10.94 6.66 9.64
N GLY A 334 -10.40 5.45 9.62
CA GLY A 334 -9.01 5.23 9.23
C GLY A 334 -8.46 3.90 9.70
N SER A 335 -7.23 3.92 10.18
CA SER A 335 -6.43 2.71 10.43
C SER A 335 -6.64 2.05 11.80
N ALA A 336 -7.15 2.79 12.80
CA ALA A 336 -7.19 2.33 14.18
C ALA A 336 -8.31 1.31 14.42
N ASN A 337 -7.95 0.13 14.94
CA ASN A 337 -8.91 -0.80 15.53
C ASN A 337 -9.39 -0.30 16.90
N THR A 338 -10.53 -0.78 17.37
CA THR A 338 -11.04 -0.49 18.73
C THR A 338 -10.34 -1.38 19.77
N THR A 339 -9.01 -1.30 19.81
CA THR A 339 -8.14 -2.06 20.73
C THR A 339 -7.32 -1.10 21.57
N GLN A 340 -6.89 -1.55 22.75
CA GLN A 340 -5.99 -0.78 23.62
C GLN A 340 -4.69 -0.38 22.88
N ALA A 341 -4.21 -1.23 21.96
CA ALA A 341 -3.00 -0.98 21.21
C ALA A 341 -3.09 0.28 20.31
N ALA A 342 -4.24 0.46 19.66
CA ALA A 342 -4.48 1.51 18.68
C ALA A 342 -5.12 2.76 19.28
N MET A 343 -6.03 2.60 20.24
CA MET A 343 -6.77 3.70 20.85
C MET A 343 -6.30 4.08 22.25
N GLY A 344 -5.52 3.25 22.93
CA GLY A 344 -5.26 3.39 24.36
C GLY A 344 -6.49 2.99 25.20
N ASP A 345 -6.45 3.35 26.48
CA ASP A 345 -7.59 3.29 27.39
C ASP A 345 -7.54 4.44 28.41
N ALA A 346 -8.28 4.33 29.52
CA ALA A 346 -8.33 5.36 30.56
C ALA A 346 -6.99 5.62 31.28
N SER A 347 -6.05 4.67 31.24
CA SER A 347 -4.76 4.72 31.95
C SER A 347 -3.55 4.70 31.02
N ASP A 348 -3.66 3.98 29.90
CA ASP A 348 -2.57 3.72 28.97
C ASP A 348 -2.78 4.47 27.64
N HIS A 349 -1.70 5.08 27.15
CA HIS A 349 -1.67 5.67 25.82
C HIS A 349 -1.64 4.59 24.73
N PRO A 350 -2.07 4.91 23.50
CA PRO A 350 -1.82 4.05 22.36
C PRO A 350 -0.34 3.69 22.23
N ARG A 351 -0.08 2.53 21.63
CA ARG A 351 1.29 2.09 21.30
C ARG A 351 1.53 1.99 19.80
N ASN A 352 0.48 1.77 19.01
CA ASN A 352 0.57 1.72 17.56
C ASN A 352 0.71 3.13 16.97
N SER A 353 1.35 3.22 15.81
CA SER A 353 1.18 4.36 14.91
C SER A 353 -0.13 4.18 14.15
N GLU A 354 -1.05 5.13 14.25
CA GLU A 354 -2.33 5.16 13.53
C GLU A 354 -2.61 6.56 12.98
N PHE A 355 -3.44 6.62 11.95
CA PHE A 355 -4.01 7.84 11.37
C PHE A 355 -5.51 7.67 11.17
N MET A 356 -6.28 8.71 11.51
CA MET A 356 -7.73 8.79 11.41
C MET A 356 -8.16 10.15 10.84
N LEU A 357 -9.15 10.12 9.96
CA LEU A 357 -9.87 11.29 9.46
C LEU A 357 -11.10 11.52 10.32
N ARG A 358 -11.25 12.74 10.85
CA ARG A 358 -12.47 13.18 11.54
C ARG A 358 -13.36 13.96 10.58
N LEU A 359 -14.58 13.47 10.33
CA LEU A 359 -15.60 14.13 9.52
C LEU A 359 -16.74 14.57 10.41
N THR A 360 -17.06 15.86 10.48
CA THR A 360 -18.18 16.37 11.29
C THR A 360 -19.27 16.90 10.39
N GLY A 361 -20.53 16.60 10.71
CA GLY A 361 -21.67 16.92 9.88
C GLY A 361 -23.01 16.82 10.61
N SER A 362 -24.10 16.96 9.87
CA SER A 362 -25.46 16.89 10.44
C SER A 362 -25.80 15.50 10.95
N LYS A 363 -26.27 15.40 12.20
CA LYS A 363 -26.70 14.14 12.83
C LYS A 363 -27.77 13.41 12.01
N ASP A 364 -28.70 14.12 11.40
CA ASP A 364 -29.76 13.50 10.59
C ASP A 364 -29.20 12.75 9.37
N GLN A 365 -28.03 13.17 8.86
CA GLN A 365 -27.43 12.63 7.65
C GLN A 365 -26.34 11.59 7.94
N ILE A 366 -25.54 11.82 8.99
CA ILE A 366 -24.36 11.02 9.30
C ILE A 366 -24.39 10.45 10.74
N GLY A 367 -25.48 10.58 11.48
CA GLY A 367 -25.57 10.10 12.86
C GLY A 367 -25.65 8.58 12.99
N VAL A 368 -25.55 8.11 14.24
CA VAL A 368 -25.56 6.68 14.58
C VAL A 368 -26.80 5.96 14.04
N ASN A 369 -28.00 6.52 14.28
CA ASN A 369 -29.26 5.90 13.85
C ASN A 369 -29.35 5.77 12.32
N SER A 370 -28.90 6.79 11.58
CA SER A 370 -28.92 6.78 10.11
C SER A 370 -28.07 5.66 9.53
N LEU A 371 -27.00 5.23 10.21
CA LEU A 371 -26.18 4.08 9.82
C LEU A 371 -26.81 2.74 10.20
N ILE A 372 -27.38 2.64 11.41
CA ILE A 372 -28.06 1.42 11.87
C ILE A 372 -29.22 1.07 10.92
N GLU A 373 -30.05 2.04 10.55
CA GLU A 373 -31.16 1.86 9.61
C GLU A 373 -30.72 1.40 8.21
N GLN A 374 -29.48 1.69 7.81
CA GLN A 374 -28.92 1.26 6.53
C GLN A 374 -28.34 -0.16 6.58
N TRP A 375 -27.77 -0.56 7.72
CA TRP A 375 -26.97 -1.78 7.83
C TRP A 375 -27.71 -2.96 8.45
N VAL A 376 -28.72 -2.67 9.26
CA VAL A 376 -29.50 -3.68 10.00
C VAL A 376 -30.95 -3.62 9.54
N ASN A 377 -31.61 -4.77 9.52
CA ASN A 377 -33.05 -4.84 9.33
C ASN A 377 -33.68 -5.87 10.26
N GLU A 378 -35.00 -5.76 10.48
CA GLU A 378 -35.76 -6.64 11.38
C GLU A 378 -35.79 -8.11 10.91
N HIS A 379 -35.47 -8.37 9.64
CA HIS A 379 -35.49 -9.70 9.02
C HIS A 379 -34.15 -10.43 9.11
N GLY A 380 -33.10 -9.82 9.66
CA GLY A 380 -31.77 -10.41 9.74
C GLY A 380 -31.07 -10.59 8.39
N THR A 381 -31.48 -9.86 7.36
CA THR A 381 -30.88 -9.90 6.01
C THR A 381 -30.03 -8.68 5.71
N GLY A 382 -29.77 -7.85 6.73
CA GLY A 382 -28.90 -6.68 6.61
C GLY A 382 -27.44 -7.07 6.43
N LEU A 383 -26.60 -6.07 6.17
CA LEU A 383 -25.13 -6.23 6.15
C LEU A 383 -24.63 -6.79 7.48
N PHE A 384 -25.27 -6.36 8.58
CA PHE A 384 -25.00 -6.85 9.91
C PHE A 384 -26.25 -7.43 10.55
N THR A 385 -26.06 -8.46 11.37
CA THR A 385 -27.11 -9.14 12.13
C THR A 385 -26.81 -9.01 13.61
N LYS A 386 -27.85 -8.97 14.45
CA LYS A 386 -27.66 -8.93 15.90
C LYS A 386 -26.93 -10.20 16.32
N HIS A 387 -25.85 -10.04 17.08
CA HIS A 387 -25.01 -11.17 17.46
C HIS A 387 -25.64 -11.96 18.62
N GLU A 388 -25.57 -13.29 18.51
CA GLU A 388 -25.92 -14.24 19.57
C GLU A 388 -24.63 -14.92 20.03
N PHE A 389 -24.27 -14.73 21.30
CA PHE A 389 -23.01 -15.22 21.85
C PHE A 389 -22.98 -16.74 21.96
N SER A 390 -21.83 -17.31 21.61
CA SER A 390 -21.51 -18.72 21.75
C SER A 390 -20.22 -18.92 22.56
N GLU A 391 -20.14 -20.03 23.30
CA GLU A 391 -18.94 -20.34 24.08
C GLU A 391 -17.82 -20.84 23.16
N LEU A 392 -16.70 -20.12 23.14
CA LEU A 392 -15.45 -20.57 22.51
C LEU A 392 -14.42 -20.94 23.59
N GLU A 393 -13.67 -22.03 23.37
CA GLU A 393 -12.52 -22.38 24.22
C GLU A 393 -11.41 -21.35 24.05
N GLN A 394 -10.92 -20.81 25.17
CA GLN A 394 -9.75 -19.92 25.18
C GLN A 394 -8.49 -20.72 24.82
N ILE A 395 -7.80 -20.32 23.76
CA ILE A 395 -6.49 -20.86 23.39
C ILE A 395 -5.41 -20.08 24.15
N GLU A 396 -4.46 -20.77 24.79
CA GLU A 396 -3.36 -20.15 25.55
C GLU A 396 -2.39 -19.36 24.63
N GLU A 397 -2.11 -18.09 24.97
CA GLU A 397 -1.32 -17.11 24.19
C GLU A 397 0.19 -17.04 24.57
N ASP A 398 0.72 -17.93 25.41
CA ASP A 398 2.07 -17.74 26.02
C ASP A 398 3.24 -17.93 25.01
N SER A 399 3.09 -18.78 23.98
CA SER A 399 4.13 -18.96 22.94
C SER A 399 4.29 -17.71 22.04
N ASP A 400 3.19 -17.01 21.78
CA ASP A 400 3.15 -15.86 20.86
C ASP A 400 4.01 -14.69 21.36
N ARG A 401 4.13 -14.53 22.68
CA ARG A 401 4.92 -13.43 23.26
C ARG A 401 6.41 -13.57 22.95
N VAL A 402 6.97 -14.78 23.06
CA VAL A 402 8.40 -15.01 22.81
C VAL A 402 8.69 -14.87 21.33
N LEU A 403 7.82 -15.43 20.47
CA LEU A 403 7.90 -15.25 19.03
C LEU A 403 7.90 -13.76 18.65
N ARG A 404 6.98 -12.97 19.23
CA ARG A 404 6.89 -11.54 18.94
C ARG A 404 8.14 -10.74 19.32
N LEU A 405 8.81 -11.11 20.41
CA LEU A 405 10.09 -10.51 20.81
C LEU A 405 11.22 -10.88 19.84
N LEU A 406 11.25 -12.11 19.35
CA LEU A 406 12.20 -12.55 18.33
C LEU A 406 11.96 -11.85 16.98
N GLU A 407 10.71 -11.77 16.52
CA GLU A 407 10.31 -11.00 15.33
C GLU A 407 10.83 -9.56 15.42
N PHE A 408 10.54 -8.88 16.54
CA PHE A 408 10.96 -7.51 16.75
C PHE A 408 12.49 -7.34 16.72
N SER A 409 13.22 -8.31 17.30
CA SER A 409 14.68 -8.28 17.33
C SER A 409 15.29 -8.44 15.93
N LEU A 410 14.68 -9.26 15.07
CA LEU A 410 15.09 -9.44 13.68
C LEU A 410 14.81 -8.20 12.83
N ILE A 411 13.62 -7.59 12.93
CA ILE A 411 13.26 -6.40 12.13
C ILE A 411 14.03 -5.14 12.56
N LYS A 412 14.41 -5.05 13.84
CA LYS A 412 15.14 -3.89 14.39
C LYS A 412 16.65 -3.95 14.11
N ALA A 413 17.20 -5.13 13.80
CA ALA A 413 18.62 -5.28 13.57
C ALA A 413 19.10 -4.51 12.31
N ASP A 414 20.32 -3.97 12.38
CA ASP A 414 20.96 -3.22 11.28
C ASP A 414 21.60 -4.21 10.29
N TRP A 415 20.78 -4.74 9.39
CA TRP A 415 21.21 -5.66 8.33
C TRP A 415 21.84 -4.90 7.16
N LYS A 416 23.04 -5.35 6.76
CA LYS A 416 23.81 -4.80 5.65
C LYS A 416 24.16 -5.89 4.65
N LEU A 417 23.82 -5.65 3.40
CA LEU A 417 24.19 -6.49 2.26
C LEU A 417 25.32 -5.82 1.49
N GLU A 418 26.41 -6.54 1.31
CA GLU A 418 27.50 -6.15 0.42
C GLU A 418 27.43 -7.00 -0.85
N VAL A 419 27.51 -6.33 -2.00
CA VAL A 419 27.45 -6.96 -3.32
C VAL A 419 28.84 -6.94 -3.95
N ASP A 420 29.38 -8.11 -4.26
CA ASP A 420 30.67 -8.30 -4.91
C ASP A 420 30.53 -9.14 -6.20
N THR A 421 31.47 -8.97 -7.13
CA THR A 421 31.55 -9.82 -8.33
C THR A 421 32.17 -11.17 -8.02
N ASN A 422 31.57 -12.25 -8.52
CA ASN A 422 32.04 -13.62 -8.32
C ASN A 422 32.15 -14.37 -9.66
N GLY A 423 32.91 -13.81 -10.62
CA GLY A 423 33.09 -14.38 -11.97
C GLY A 423 32.61 -13.46 -13.08
N ASP A 424 32.39 -14.02 -14.27
CA ASP A 424 31.77 -13.31 -15.40
C ASP A 424 30.24 -13.36 -15.23
N ASP A 425 29.60 -12.19 -15.03
CA ASP A 425 28.15 -12.01 -14.85
C ASP A 425 27.49 -12.73 -13.66
N GLU A 426 28.28 -13.22 -12.69
CA GLU A 426 27.80 -13.77 -11.42
C GLU A 426 28.22 -12.89 -10.23
N TYR A 427 27.34 -12.83 -9.23
CA TYR A 427 27.49 -11.96 -8.06
C TYR A 427 27.38 -12.75 -6.76
N GLN A 428 28.07 -12.25 -5.75
CA GLN A 428 28.01 -12.71 -4.37
C GLN A 428 27.30 -11.66 -3.53
N LEU A 429 26.42 -12.10 -2.63
CA LEU A 429 25.80 -11.29 -1.59
C LEU A 429 26.29 -11.73 -0.22
N THR A 430 26.84 -10.80 0.54
CA THR A 430 27.26 -11.02 1.91
C THR A 430 26.35 -10.23 2.85
N LEU A 431 25.57 -10.94 3.68
CA LEU A 431 24.78 -10.35 4.76
C LEU A 431 25.61 -10.27 6.04
N ASN A 432 25.73 -9.05 6.55
CA ASN A 432 26.28 -8.73 7.86
C ASN A 432 25.17 -8.14 8.73
N GLY A 433 25.18 -8.46 10.03
CA GLY A 433 24.23 -7.85 10.95
C GLY A 433 24.61 -8.01 12.41
N THR A 434 23.84 -7.31 13.26
CA THR A 434 23.93 -7.45 14.71
C THR A 434 23.57 -8.88 15.12
N GLN A 435 24.30 -9.43 16.08
CA GLN A 435 23.94 -10.72 16.66
C GLN A 435 22.56 -10.63 17.32
N VAL A 436 21.66 -11.52 16.92
CA VAL A 436 20.31 -11.65 17.50
C VAL A 436 20.29 -12.88 18.39
N ASP A 437 19.81 -12.73 19.63
CA ASP A 437 19.65 -13.84 20.56
C ASP A 437 18.39 -14.64 20.18
N ILE A 438 18.59 -15.87 19.70
CA ILE A 438 17.52 -16.78 19.32
C ILE A 438 17.17 -17.68 20.52
N PRO A 439 15.92 -17.67 21.02
CA PRO A 439 15.50 -18.57 22.10
C PRO A 439 15.61 -20.04 21.68
N SER A 440 15.85 -20.94 22.65
CA SER A 440 16.20 -22.34 22.38
C SER A 440 15.12 -23.19 21.69
N ASN A 441 13.86 -22.75 21.71
CA ASN A 441 12.74 -23.41 21.02
C ASN A 441 12.60 -22.97 19.56
N PHE A 442 13.34 -21.94 19.13
CA PHE A 442 13.30 -21.42 17.77
C PHE A 442 14.57 -21.69 16.98
N GLU A 443 14.41 -21.92 15.68
CA GLU A 443 15.47 -21.87 14.68
C GLU A 443 15.15 -20.73 13.70
N VAL A 444 16.17 -19.97 13.28
CA VAL A 444 16.00 -18.92 12.27
C VAL A 444 16.90 -19.22 11.09
N LYS A 445 16.29 -19.33 9.91
CA LYS A 445 16.98 -19.38 8.62
C LYS A 445 16.79 -18.08 7.87
N VAL A 446 17.78 -17.72 7.08
CA VAL A 446 17.78 -16.52 6.25
C VAL A 446 18.12 -16.89 4.80
N SER A 447 17.42 -16.28 3.84
CA SER A 447 17.71 -16.37 2.41
C SER A 447 17.54 -15.02 1.75
N THR A 448 18.04 -14.86 0.52
CA THR A 448 17.57 -13.77 -0.34
C THR A 448 16.12 -14.05 -0.75
N LEU A 449 15.34 -13.01 -1.01
CA LEU A 449 13.98 -13.18 -1.53
C LEU A 449 13.97 -13.68 -2.98
N SER A 450 15.01 -13.33 -3.74
CA SER A 450 15.14 -13.57 -5.18
C SER A 450 15.61 -14.98 -5.56
N ALA A 451 16.34 -15.63 -4.67
CA ALA A 451 16.88 -16.97 -4.84
C ALA A 451 16.78 -17.70 -3.50
N SER A 452 15.80 -18.60 -3.39
CA SER A 452 15.58 -19.37 -2.16
C SER A 452 16.75 -20.31 -1.88
N GLN A 453 17.75 -19.78 -1.16
CA GLN A 453 18.95 -20.45 -0.70
C GLN A 453 19.04 -20.30 0.84
N PRO A 454 18.19 -21.00 1.62
CA PRO A 454 18.14 -20.82 3.06
C PRO A 454 19.45 -21.25 3.74
N ARG A 455 19.94 -20.40 4.64
CA ARG A 455 21.11 -20.62 5.48
C ARG A 455 20.72 -20.39 6.95
N PRO A 456 21.32 -21.10 7.92
CA PRO A 456 21.16 -20.76 9.33
C PRO A 456 21.60 -19.31 9.57
N LEU A 457 20.85 -18.58 10.40
CA LEU A 457 21.24 -17.22 10.75
C LEU A 457 22.57 -17.23 11.50
N ALA A 458 23.56 -16.53 10.94
CA ALA A 458 24.88 -16.34 11.50
C ALA A 458 25.28 -14.86 11.42
N ARG A 459 26.41 -14.50 12.04
CA ARG A 459 26.94 -13.14 11.99
C ARG A 459 27.24 -12.66 10.57
N GLU A 460 27.68 -13.59 9.74
CA GLU A 460 27.99 -13.39 8.33
C GLU A 460 27.35 -14.56 7.55
N VAL A 461 26.59 -14.23 6.52
CA VAL A 461 25.94 -15.21 5.64
C VAL A 461 26.23 -14.84 4.19
N ILE A 462 26.66 -15.82 3.39
CA ILE A 462 27.08 -15.61 2.01
C ILE A 462 26.19 -16.42 1.07
N TRP A 463 25.75 -15.76 0.00
CA TRP A 463 25.08 -16.38 -1.15
C TRP A 463 25.86 -16.11 -2.43
N ASP A 464 26.03 -17.15 -3.24
CA ASP A 464 26.81 -17.14 -4.47
C ASP A 464 25.95 -17.52 -5.69
N GLY A 465 26.48 -17.27 -6.88
CA GLY A 465 25.85 -17.67 -8.15
C GLY A 465 24.58 -16.89 -8.45
N LEU A 466 24.52 -15.62 -8.01
CA LEU A 466 23.36 -14.76 -8.23
C LEU A 466 23.51 -13.99 -9.54
N LYS A 467 22.44 -13.94 -10.32
CA LYS A 467 22.35 -13.07 -11.48
C LYS A 467 22.17 -11.60 -11.06
N PRO A 468 22.58 -10.63 -11.88
CA PRO A 468 22.29 -9.21 -11.70
C PRO A 468 20.86 -8.87 -11.24
N SER A 469 19.85 -9.48 -11.85
CA SER A 469 18.43 -9.24 -11.55
C SER A 469 17.92 -9.93 -10.28
N GLN A 470 18.73 -10.82 -9.70
CA GLN A 470 18.48 -11.46 -8.42
C GLN A 470 19.11 -10.67 -7.26
N ILE A 471 19.81 -9.58 -7.51
CA ILE A 471 20.35 -8.73 -6.44
C ILE A 471 19.25 -7.84 -5.88
N SER A 472 18.80 -8.17 -4.66
CA SER A 472 17.69 -7.49 -3.97
C SER A 472 18.11 -7.10 -2.56
N ALA A 473 17.58 -5.97 -2.08
CA ALA A 473 17.71 -5.55 -0.68
C ALA A 473 16.77 -6.34 0.26
N LEU A 474 15.85 -7.13 -0.31
CA LEU A 474 14.85 -7.87 0.44
C LEU A 474 15.40 -9.25 0.85
N ILE A 475 15.48 -9.48 2.16
CA ILE A 475 15.88 -10.75 2.75
C ILE A 475 14.69 -11.40 3.45
N HIS A 476 14.63 -12.72 3.35
CA HIS A 476 13.59 -13.55 3.94
C HIS A 476 14.12 -14.27 5.16
N PHE A 477 13.44 -14.13 6.30
CA PHE A 477 13.67 -14.90 7.51
C PHE A 477 12.53 -15.90 7.72
N GLU A 478 12.89 -17.16 7.87
CA GLU A 478 11.99 -18.25 8.26
C GLU A 478 12.29 -18.58 9.74
N ILE A 479 11.30 -18.38 10.60
CA ILE A 479 11.35 -18.72 12.02
C ILE A 479 10.57 -20.02 12.22
N SER A 480 11.24 -21.05 12.70
CA SER A 480 10.63 -22.35 13.00
C SER A 480 10.58 -22.59 14.50
N GLU A 481 9.46 -23.09 15.00
CA GLU A 481 9.29 -23.62 16.35
C GLU A 481 9.07 -25.13 16.28
N ASN A 482 9.90 -25.92 16.97
CA ASN A 482 9.79 -27.39 17.01
C ASN A 482 9.62 -28.03 15.60
N ASP A 483 10.46 -27.66 14.64
CA ASP A 483 10.45 -28.11 13.23
C ASP A 483 9.23 -27.68 12.39
N SER A 484 8.37 -26.80 12.91
CA SER A 484 7.26 -26.20 12.18
C SER A 484 7.51 -24.71 11.92
N VAL A 485 7.24 -24.22 10.71
CA VAL A 485 7.39 -22.80 10.39
C VAL A 485 6.35 -22.00 11.17
N ALA A 486 6.79 -21.22 12.14
CA ALA A 486 5.95 -20.37 12.96
C ALA A 486 5.71 -19.02 12.29
N LYS A 487 6.73 -18.47 11.61
CA LYS A 487 6.63 -17.15 10.96
C LYS A 487 7.59 -16.98 9.80
N ASN A 488 7.13 -16.27 8.76
CA ASN A 488 7.99 -15.71 7.72
C ASN A 488 8.01 -14.18 7.85
N LEU A 489 9.21 -13.61 7.75
CA LEU A 489 9.41 -12.15 7.75
C LEU A 489 10.23 -11.78 6.53
N VAL A 490 9.86 -10.68 5.88
CA VAL A 490 10.66 -10.10 4.79
C VAL A 490 11.13 -8.72 5.23
N VAL A 491 12.45 -8.58 5.32
CA VAL A 491 13.14 -7.41 5.86
C VAL A 491 13.92 -6.76 4.73
N GLN A 492 13.83 -5.44 4.61
CA GLN A 492 14.66 -4.68 3.70
C GLN A 492 15.96 -4.26 4.40
N ALA A 493 17.09 -4.80 3.95
CA ALA A 493 18.42 -4.48 4.44
C ALA A 493 19.01 -3.26 3.71
N GLN A 494 20.01 -2.62 4.31
CA GLN A 494 20.83 -1.64 3.59
C GLN A 494 21.73 -2.37 2.60
N ILE A 495 21.71 -1.98 1.32
CA ILE A 495 22.53 -2.61 0.28
C ILE A 495 23.65 -1.67 -0.18
N ALA A 496 24.87 -2.19 -0.24
CA ALA A 496 26.06 -1.50 -0.70
C ALA A 496 26.69 -2.28 -1.87
N PHE A 497 27.07 -1.55 -2.93
CA PHE A 497 27.67 -2.13 -4.12
C PHE A 497 29.17 -1.86 -4.15
N ASN A 498 29.98 -2.91 -4.05
CA ASN A 498 31.45 -2.83 -4.20
C ASN A 498 31.87 -2.98 -5.68
N CYS A 499 30.91 -3.18 -6.57
CA CYS A 499 31.06 -3.37 -8.00
C CYS A 499 30.17 -2.41 -8.80
N ASN A 500 30.48 -2.22 -10.09
CA ASN A 500 29.59 -1.48 -10.98
C ASN A 500 28.46 -2.39 -11.47
N LEU A 501 27.28 -2.28 -10.84
CA LEU A 501 26.07 -3.02 -11.21
C LEU A 501 24.91 -2.06 -11.41
N ASP A 502 24.38 -2.01 -12.63
CA ASP A 502 23.10 -1.36 -12.91
C ASP A 502 21.99 -2.42 -12.89
N ARG A 503 21.34 -2.56 -11.71
CA ARG A 503 20.22 -3.49 -11.50
C ARG A 503 19.06 -3.18 -12.43
N GLY A 504 18.77 -1.90 -12.66
CA GLY A 504 17.67 -1.49 -13.53
C GLY A 504 17.89 -1.95 -14.96
N LYS A 505 19.09 -1.71 -15.49
CA LYS A 505 19.50 -2.19 -16.81
C LYS A 505 19.45 -3.71 -16.92
N ALA A 506 19.89 -4.43 -15.89
CA ALA A 506 19.83 -5.88 -15.88
C ALA A 506 18.38 -6.42 -15.92
N ILE A 507 17.49 -5.86 -15.12
CA ILE A 507 16.06 -6.22 -15.11
C ILE A 507 15.41 -5.90 -16.47
N THR A 508 15.72 -4.73 -17.06
CA THR A 508 15.24 -4.36 -18.41
C THR A 508 15.70 -5.37 -19.47
N ASN A 509 16.97 -5.80 -19.44
CA ASN A 509 17.50 -6.78 -20.39
C ASN A 509 16.90 -8.18 -20.22
N GLU A 510 16.61 -8.60 -18.98
CA GLU A 510 15.90 -9.86 -18.73
C GLU A 510 14.46 -9.84 -19.28
N LEU A 511 13.80 -8.67 -19.25
CA LEU A 511 12.42 -8.55 -19.74
C LEU A 511 12.33 -8.40 -21.27
N LEU A 512 13.39 -7.87 -21.90
CA LEU A 512 13.46 -7.61 -23.34
C LEU A 512 14.48 -8.54 -24.01
N GLU A 513 14.21 -9.84 -24.01
CA GLU A 513 15.14 -10.86 -24.52
C GLU A 513 15.27 -10.87 -26.06
N ASN A 514 14.27 -10.33 -26.78
CA ASN A 514 14.24 -10.41 -28.24
C ASN A 514 13.63 -9.20 -28.95
N ARG A 515 13.88 -9.12 -30.27
CA ARG A 515 13.42 -8.04 -31.16
C ARG A 515 11.90 -7.83 -31.11
N ALA A 516 11.12 -8.90 -30.95
CA ALA A 516 9.67 -8.81 -30.91
C ALA A 516 9.20 -8.10 -29.63
N GLN A 517 9.74 -8.45 -28.47
CA GLN A 517 9.43 -7.79 -27.19
C GLN A 517 9.81 -6.31 -27.20
N PHE A 518 10.97 -5.96 -27.78
CA PHE A 518 11.35 -4.56 -27.99
C PHE A 518 10.33 -3.81 -28.86
N MET A 519 9.90 -4.39 -29.98
CA MET A 519 8.91 -3.76 -30.84
C MET A 519 7.53 -3.67 -30.20
N SER A 520 7.13 -4.65 -29.39
CA SER A 520 5.91 -4.58 -28.56
C SER A 520 5.98 -3.43 -27.56
N TYR A 521 7.14 -3.20 -26.93
CA TYR A 521 7.37 -2.06 -26.05
C TYR A 521 7.21 -0.72 -26.79
N ILE A 522 7.86 -0.57 -27.95
CA ILE A 522 7.75 0.64 -28.78
C ILE A 522 6.31 0.88 -29.22
N ALA A 523 5.60 -0.17 -29.64
CA ALA A 523 4.20 -0.06 -30.05
C ALA A 523 3.29 0.40 -28.90
N MET A 524 3.53 -0.11 -27.69
CA MET A 524 2.84 0.31 -26.47
C MET A 524 3.12 1.78 -26.14
N LEU A 525 4.38 2.21 -26.12
CA LEU A 525 4.75 3.62 -25.87
C LEU A 525 4.08 4.60 -26.83
N LEU A 526 3.92 4.19 -28.09
CA LEU A 526 3.31 5.00 -29.14
C LEU A 526 1.77 4.92 -29.15
N HIS A 527 1.17 4.27 -28.14
CA HIS A 527 -0.27 4.02 -28.02
C HIS A 527 -0.85 3.51 -29.34
N ILE A 528 -0.22 2.47 -29.90
CA ILE A 528 -0.72 1.79 -31.09
C ILE A 528 -1.79 0.79 -30.63
N ASP A 529 -3.05 1.14 -30.88
CA ASP A 529 -4.21 0.35 -30.47
C ASP A 529 -4.13 -1.09 -31.03
N PRO A 530 -4.17 -2.14 -30.18
CA PRO A 530 -4.11 -3.54 -30.61
C PRO A 530 -5.31 -4.00 -31.45
N SER A 531 -6.35 -3.16 -31.60
CA SER A 531 -7.50 -3.41 -32.49
C SER A 531 -7.11 -3.58 -33.97
N LYS A 532 -5.89 -3.23 -34.37
CA LYS A 532 -5.28 -3.78 -35.58
C LYS A 532 -4.78 -5.20 -35.31
N GLN A 533 -5.65 -6.17 -35.58
CA GLN A 533 -5.39 -7.62 -35.69
C GLN A 533 -4.12 -8.03 -36.48
N GLU A 534 -3.39 -7.08 -37.08
CA GLU A 534 -2.11 -7.27 -37.75
C GLU A 534 -0.91 -7.38 -36.78
N LEU A 535 -0.99 -6.78 -35.58
CA LEU A 535 0.12 -6.80 -34.61
C LEU A 535 0.29 -8.17 -33.94
N MET A 536 -0.82 -8.84 -33.58
CA MET A 536 -0.81 -10.17 -32.97
C MET A 536 -0.52 -11.29 -34.00
N ASN A 537 -1.08 -11.18 -35.21
CA ASN A 537 -0.90 -12.18 -36.27
C ASN A 537 0.53 -12.25 -36.84
N SER A 538 1.35 -11.23 -36.61
CA SER A 538 2.77 -11.22 -37.00
C SER A 538 3.69 -11.81 -35.92
N LEU A 539 3.23 -11.90 -34.66
CA LEU A 539 3.98 -12.41 -33.53
C LEU A 539 3.85 -13.94 -33.34
N GLU A 540 2.72 -14.54 -33.75
CA GLU A 540 2.53 -16.01 -33.69
C GLU A 540 3.30 -16.78 -34.78
N LYS A 541 3.69 -16.13 -35.89
CA LYS A 541 4.50 -16.76 -36.92
C LYS A 541 5.99 -16.54 -36.67
N GLY A 542 6.48 -17.21 -35.62
CA GLY A 542 7.91 -17.49 -35.46
C GLY A 542 8.43 -18.24 -36.68
N GLY A 543 9.27 -17.57 -37.47
CA GLY A 543 9.98 -18.15 -38.60
C GLY A 543 9.41 -17.75 -39.95
N VAL A 544 10.01 -16.71 -40.54
CA VAL A 544 10.39 -16.55 -41.97
C VAL A 544 10.91 -15.11 -42.11
N GLU A 545 12.10 -14.95 -42.70
CA GLU A 545 12.88 -13.71 -42.90
C GLU A 545 12.21 -12.63 -43.78
N GLY A 546 10.96 -12.24 -43.51
CA GLY A 546 10.25 -11.28 -44.38
C GLY A 546 9.19 -10.39 -43.73
N ALA A 547 8.87 -10.55 -42.45
CA ALA A 547 7.78 -9.79 -41.81
C ALA A 547 8.21 -8.42 -41.24
N GLY A 548 9.51 -8.20 -41.00
CA GLY A 548 10.03 -6.95 -40.42
C GLY A 548 9.96 -5.73 -41.35
N SER A 549 10.03 -5.91 -42.67
CA SER A 549 10.18 -4.78 -43.61
C SER A 549 8.90 -3.95 -43.80
N VAL A 550 7.74 -4.45 -43.40
CA VAL A 550 6.45 -3.73 -43.53
C VAL A 550 6.26 -2.74 -42.37
N PHE A 551 6.96 -2.93 -41.25
CA PHE A 551 6.88 -2.05 -40.07
C PHE A 551 7.63 -0.72 -40.20
N PHE A 552 8.54 -0.57 -41.19
CA PHE A 552 9.50 0.54 -41.23
C PHE A 552 9.48 1.34 -42.54
N THR A 553 8.46 1.17 -43.38
CA THR A 553 8.26 2.05 -44.56
C THR A 553 7.74 3.43 -44.14
N LYS A 554 7.84 4.44 -45.03
CA LYS A 554 7.29 5.79 -44.80
C LYS A 554 5.78 5.81 -44.53
N ASP A 555 5.08 4.74 -44.91
CA ASP A 555 3.64 4.54 -44.71
C ASP A 555 3.34 3.69 -43.45
N SER A 556 4.34 3.41 -42.61
CA SER A 556 4.17 2.62 -41.39
C SER A 556 3.54 3.44 -40.27
N VAL A 557 2.69 2.77 -39.47
CA VAL A 557 2.03 3.36 -38.30
C VAL A 557 3.05 3.90 -37.28
N ILE A 558 4.23 3.27 -37.17
CA ILE A 558 5.29 3.69 -36.25
C ILE A 558 5.89 5.03 -36.69
N TYR A 559 6.17 5.22 -37.99
CA TYR A 559 6.70 6.49 -38.49
C TYR A 559 5.74 7.66 -38.21
N GLU A 560 4.45 7.49 -38.49
CA GLU A 560 3.42 8.50 -38.21
C GLU A 560 3.33 8.82 -36.72
N LYS A 561 3.35 7.80 -35.86
CA LYS A 561 3.29 7.97 -34.42
C LYS A 561 4.53 8.63 -33.85
N LEU A 562 5.72 8.32 -34.35
CA LEU A 562 6.96 9.01 -34.00
C LEU A 562 6.94 10.47 -34.44
N MET A 563 6.42 10.77 -35.64
CA MET A 563 6.21 12.16 -36.07
C MET A 563 5.25 12.91 -35.15
N ARG A 564 4.14 12.28 -34.75
CA ARG A 564 3.18 12.87 -33.83
C ARG A 564 3.79 13.09 -32.44
N ALA A 565 4.56 12.13 -31.95
CA ALA A 565 5.30 12.24 -30.70
C ALA A 565 6.29 13.41 -30.75
N ALA A 566 7.08 13.54 -31.83
CA ALA A 566 8.00 14.67 -32.03
C ALA A 566 7.29 16.04 -31.98
N ALA A 567 6.03 16.10 -32.44
CA ALA A 567 5.26 17.35 -32.51
C ALA A 567 4.48 17.68 -31.24
N LEU A 568 3.94 16.68 -30.54
CA LEU A 568 2.97 16.86 -29.45
C LEU A 568 3.43 16.35 -28.09
N SER A 569 4.36 15.39 -28.06
CA SER A 569 4.78 14.68 -26.85
C SER A 569 6.27 14.32 -26.93
N PRO A 570 7.17 15.32 -27.02
CA PRO A 570 8.59 15.08 -27.23
C PRO A 570 9.25 14.30 -26.06
N GLU A 571 8.64 14.28 -24.86
CA GLU A 571 9.07 13.38 -23.78
C GLU A 571 9.02 11.90 -24.15
N LEU A 572 8.12 11.48 -25.07
CA LEU A 572 8.08 10.10 -25.56
C LEU A 572 9.35 9.75 -26.34
N LEU A 573 9.94 10.71 -27.07
CA LEU A 573 11.20 10.47 -27.78
C LEU A 573 12.37 10.30 -26.81
N GLU A 574 12.42 11.10 -25.75
CA GLU A 574 13.44 10.93 -24.71
C GLU A 574 13.38 9.55 -24.07
N ARG A 575 12.17 9.02 -23.84
CA ARG A 575 11.97 7.69 -23.27
C ARG A 575 12.43 6.58 -24.20
N ILE A 576 12.09 6.67 -25.49
CA ILE A 576 12.57 5.72 -26.50
C ILE A 576 14.10 5.75 -26.60
N ASP A 577 14.72 6.93 -26.47
CA ASP A 577 16.18 7.07 -26.43
C ASP A 577 16.79 6.37 -25.20
N ARG A 578 16.22 6.61 -24.02
CA ARG A 578 16.63 5.97 -22.76
C ARG A 578 16.49 4.46 -22.81
N LEU A 579 15.39 3.94 -23.36
CA LEU A 579 15.17 2.51 -23.55
C LEU A 579 16.29 1.89 -24.39
N GLN A 580 16.62 2.50 -25.53
CA GLN A 580 17.68 2.02 -26.42
C GLN A 580 19.06 2.00 -25.74
N ALA A 581 19.33 2.95 -24.83
CA ALA A 581 20.57 2.96 -24.05
C ALA A 581 20.64 1.83 -22.99
N GLN A 582 19.49 1.29 -22.57
CA GLN A 582 19.40 0.23 -21.56
C GLN A 582 19.43 -1.18 -22.16
N VAL A 583 18.90 -1.37 -23.37
CA VAL A 583 18.87 -2.69 -24.03
C VAL A 583 20.15 -3.03 -24.77
N ASP A 584 20.46 -4.32 -24.91
CA ASP A 584 21.52 -4.78 -25.81
C ASP A 584 21.22 -4.37 -27.26
N GLU A 585 22.23 -3.82 -27.94
CA GLU A 585 22.13 -3.33 -29.30
C GLU A 585 21.64 -4.40 -30.32
N ARG A 586 21.85 -5.69 -30.02
CA ARG A 586 21.40 -6.83 -30.84
C ARG A 586 19.87 -7.00 -30.84
N ILE A 587 19.21 -6.55 -29.77
CA ILE A 587 17.75 -6.62 -29.60
C ILE A 587 17.05 -5.55 -30.43
N ILE A 588 17.72 -4.44 -30.74
CA ILE A 588 17.14 -3.34 -31.52
C ILE A 588 17.20 -3.69 -33.02
N PRO A 589 16.06 -3.77 -33.74
CA PRO A 589 16.05 -4.00 -35.19
C PRO A 589 16.82 -2.91 -35.95
N ASP A 590 17.60 -3.29 -36.96
CA ASP A 590 18.43 -2.35 -37.74
C ASP A 590 17.56 -1.34 -38.52
N GLU A 591 16.37 -1.76 -38.93
CA GLU A 591 15.37 -0.89 -39.56
C GLU A 591 14.87 0.17 -38.57
N PHE A 592 14.66 -0.19 -37.30
CA PHE A 592 14.29 0.77 -36.26
C PHE A 592 15.45 1.74 -35.97
N LYS A 593 16.70 1.28 -35.92
CA LYS A 593 17.86 2.17 -35.75
C LYS A 593 17.96 3.19 -36.87
N THR A 594 17.70 2.77 -38.11
CA THR A 594 17.70 3.64 -39.28
C THR A 594 16.59 4.70 -39.18
N LEU A 595 15.39 4.27 -38.77
CA LEU A 595 14.25 5.16 -38.50
C LEU A 595 14.56 6.14 -37.36
N TRP A 596 15.11 5.65 -36.24
CA TRP A 596 15.47 6.42 -35.07
C TRP A 596 16.53 7.47 -35.37
N GLY A 597 17.46 7.20 -36.29
CA GLY A 597 18.42 8.18 -36.75
C GLY A 597 17.79 9.51 -37.22
N VAL A 598 16.57 9.47 -37.76
CA VAL A 598 15.81 10.67 -38.12
C VAL A 598 15.19 11.36 -36.91
N PHE A 599 14.67 10.60 -35.94
CA PHE A 599 13.94 11.13 -34.78
C PHE A 599 14.85 11.54 -33.62
N SER A 600 16.05 10.98 -33.53
CA SER A 600 17.03 11.26 -32.47
C SER A 600 17.40 12.75 -32.36
N SER A 601 17.41 13.49 -33.48
CA SER A 601 17.66 14.94 -33.49
C SER A 601 16.53 15.77 -32.87
N PHE A 602 15.36 15.18 -32.65
CA PHE A 602 14.20 15.83 -32.03
C PHE A 602 14.04 15.46 -30.56
N VAL A 603 14.92 14.62 -30.01
CA VAL A 603 14.97 14.36 -28.57
C VAL A 603 15.35 15.66 -27.87
N PRO A 604 14.56 16.13 -26.89
CA PRO A 604 14.89 17.34 -26.14
C PRO A 604 16.30 17.25 -25.54
N SER A 605 17.15 18.22 -25.86
CA SER A 605 18.45 18.35 -25.20
C SER A 605 18.23 18.77 -23.74
N LYS A 606 18.79 17.98 -22.80
CA LYS A 606 18.74 18.23 -21.34
C LYS A 606 19.17 19.63 -20.94
#